data_AF-A0A0B3BQ36-F1
#
_entry.id   AF-A0A0B3BQ36-F1
#
_cell.length_a   1.000
_cell.length_b   1.000
_cell.length_c   1.000
_cell.angle_alpha   90.00
_cell.angle_beta   90.00
_cell.angle_gamma   90.00
#
_symmetry.space_group_name_H-M   'P 1'
#
loop_
_entity.id
_entity.type
_entity.pdbx_description
1 polymer ?
#
loop_
_entity_poly.entity_id
_entity_poly.type
_entity_poly.pdbx_seq_one_letter_code
_entity_poly.pdbx_strand_id
1 'polypeptide(L)'
;MKNYKLIELWGTEVWIEFSDHSLDRIRDRNIIKDLVIDTIKSAEEELGEVKINQDFVIINTFANITVAGIFTRADEILIKTVVNKGENFHPREKDIVIKLS
;
A
#
# COMPACT_ATOMS: atom_id res chain seq x y z
N MET A 1 -6.69 -17.12 4.67
CA MET A 1 -6.04 -16.59 3.45
C MET A 1 -4.58 -16.33 3.81
N LYS A 2 -3.60 -16.52 2.91
CA LYS A 2 -2.21 -16.16 3.27
C LYS A 2 -2.13 -14.62 3.39
N ASN A 3 -1.62 -14.13 4.51
CA ASN A 3 -1.50 -12.71 4.82
C ASN A 3 -0.31 -12.07 4.10
N TYR A 4 0.50 -12.84 3.39
CA TYR A 4 1.70 -12.39 2.70
C TYR A 4 1.63 -12.62 1.19
N LYS A 5 2.29 -11.75 0.43
CA LYS A 5 2.51 -11.86 -1.02
C LYS A 5 3.93 -11.39 -1.33
N LEU A 6 4.70 -12.21 -2.02
CA LEU A 6 6.00 -11.81 -2.55
C LEU A 6 5.81 -11.09 -3.89
N ILE A 7 6.45 -9.94 -4.07
CA ILE A 7 6.48 -9.17 -5.32
C ILE A 7 7.90 -8.73 -5.62
N GLU A 8 8.16 -8.29 -6.84
CA GLU A 8 9.42 -7.66 -7.21
C GLU A 8 9.24 -6.13 -7.24
N LEU A 9 10.14 -5.41 -6.57
CA LEU A 9 10.32 -3.95 -6.61
C LEU A 9 11.83 -3.66 -6.70
N TRP A 10 12.23 -2.75 -7.57
CA TRP A 10 13.61 -2.33 -7.84
C TRP A 10 14.54 -3.51 -8.18
N GLY A 11 14.00 -4.52 -8.86
CA GLY A 11 14.72 -5.77 -9.15
C GLY A 11 15.05 -6.62 -7.93
N THR A 12 14.38 -6.40 -6.79
CA THR A 12 14.53 -7.15 -5.54
C THR A 12 13.19 -7.73 -5.07
N GLU A 13 13.23 -8.88 -4.42
CA GLU A 13 12.04 -9.49 -3.82
C GLU A 13 11.62 -8.73 -2.55
N VAL A 14 10.36 -8.31 -2.50
CA VAL A 14 9.75 -7.59 -1.37
C VAL A 14 8.49 -8.33 -0.89
N TRP A 15 8.43 -8.58 0.42
CA TRP A 15 7.29 -9.18 1.09
C TRP A 15 6.22 -8.14 1.40
N ILE A 16 5.01 -8.35 0.88
CA ILE A 16 3.82 -7.56 1.21
C ILE A 16 2.99 -8.33 2.22
N GLU A 17 2.98 -7.87 3.47
CA GLU A 17 2.10 -8.37 4.53
C GLU A 17 0.82 -7.53 4.59
N PHE A 18 -0.32 -8.20 4.75
CA PHE A 18 -1.61 -7.57 4.99
C PHE A 18 -2.00 -7.79 6.45
N SER A 19 -2.14 -6.70 7.20
CA SER A 19 -2.75 -6.76 8.53
C SER A 19 -4.19 -7.29 8.47
N ASP A 20 -4.68 -7.86 9.57
CA ASP A 20 -6.07 -8.30 9.67
C ASP A 20 -7.05 -7.15 9.34
N HIS A 21 -6.71 -5.93 9.78
CA HIS A 21 -7.50 -4.75 9.48
C HIS A 21 -7.58 -4.45 7.98
N SER A 22 -6.47 -4.57 7.23
CA SER A 22 -6.50 -4.32 5.79
C SER A 22 -7.26 -5.42 5.05
N LEU A 23 -7.18 -6.68 5.49
CA LEU A 23 -7.94 -7.79 4.94
C LEU A 23 -9.45 -7.62 5.15
N ASP A 24 -9.87 -7.21 6.35
CA ASP A 24 -11.26 -6.90 6.64
C ASP A 24 -11.78 -5.79 5.72
N ARG A 25 -10.99 -4.72 5.54
CA ARG A 25 -11.37 -3.62 4.64
C ARG A 25 -11.49 -4.05 3.18
N ILE A 26 -10.57 -4.88 2.70
CA ILE A 26 -10.59 -5.43 1.35
C ILE A 26 -11.88 -6.22 1.13
N ARG A 27 -12.22 -7.10 2.07
CA ARG A 27 -13.45 -7.90 2.03
C ARG A 27 -14.71 -7.04 2.10
N ASP A 28 -14.82 -6.19 3.13
CA ASP A 28 -16.05 -5.44 3.43
C ASP A 28 -16.38 -4.41 2.34
N ARG A 29 -15.37 -3.95 1.58
CA ARG A 29 -15.52 -2.94 0.52
C ARG A 29 -15.40 -3.52 -0.88
N ASN A 30 -15.31 -4.84 -1.01
CA ASN A 30 -15.15 -5.55 -2.28
C ASN A 30 -13.99 -5.00 -3.13
N ILE A 31 -12.85 -4.72 -2.49
CA ILE A 31 -11.64 -4.26 -3.18
C ILE A 31 -10.91 -5.48 -3.74
N ILE A 32 -10.47 -5.41 -4.98
CA ILE A 32 -9.68 -6.48 -5.59
C ILE A 32 -8.29 -6.46 -4.95
N LYS A 33 -7.87 -7.58 -4.34
CA LYS A 33 -6.57 -7.65 -3.65
C LYS A 33 -5.39 -7.39 -4.59
N ASP A 34 -5.47 -7.89 -5.82
CA ASP A 34 -4.41 -7.67 -6.82
C ASP A 34 -4.28 -6.19 -7.22
N LEU A 35 -5.37 -5.41 -7.18
CA LEU A 35 -5.32 -3.96 -7.40
C LEU A 35 -4.50 -3.22 -6.34
N VAL A 36 -4.47 -3.72 -5.10
CA VAL A 36 -3.59 -3.20 -4.04
C VAL A 36 -2.13 -3.45 -4.40
N ILE A 37 -1.83 -4.64 -4.92
CA ILE A 37 -0.48 -5.01 -5.35
C ILE A 37 -0.04 -4.16 -6.55
N ASP A 38 -0.90 -4.02 -7.56
CA ASP A 38 -0.62 -3.20 -8.73
C ASP A 38 -0.40 -1.74 -8.33
N THR A 39 -1.19 -1.22 -7.39
CA THR A 39 -1.01 0.13 -6.85
C THR A 39 0.35 0.32 -6.17
N ILE A 40 0.84 -0.67 -5.43
CA ILE A 40 2.19 -0.63 -4.82
C ILE A 40 3.25 -0.62 -5.92
N LYS A 41 3.13 -1.49 -6.92
CA LYS A 41 4.07 -1.54 -8.05
C LYS A 41 4.08 -0.25 -8.86
N SER A 42 2.93 0.37 -9.08
CA SER A 42 2.85 1.65 -9.79
C SER A 42 3.47 2.81 -9.02
N ALA A 43 3.63 2.69 -7.70
CA ALA A 43 4.30 3.67 -6.84
C ALA A 43 5.77 3.32 -6.56
N GLU A 44 6.34 2.36 -7.30
CA GLU A 44 7.69 1.82 -7.04
C GLU A 44 8.75 2.91 -6.98
N GLU A 45 8.75 3.88 -7.91
CA GLU A 45 9.76 4.94 -7.94
C GLU A 45 9.72 5.79 -6.66
N GLU A 46 8.54 6.26 -6.26
CA GLU A 46 8.38 7.12 -5.07
C GLU A 46 8.51 6.34 -3.76
N LEU A 47 8.14 5.06 -3.74
CA LEU A 47 8.35 4.20 -2.58
C LEU A 47 9.83 4.02 -2.23
N GLY A 48 10.73 4.19 -3.21
CA GLY A 48 12.18 4.06 -3.00
C GLY A 48 12.75 5.12 -2.05
N GLU A 49 12.05 6.25 -1.90
CA GLU A 49 12.41 7.35 -1.00
C GLU A 49 11.86 7.17 0.42
N VAL A 50 10.96 6.20 0.63
CA VAL A 50 10.33 5.95 1.93
C VAL A 50 11.27 5.16 2.83
N LYS A 51 11.52 5.68 4.03
CA LYS A 51 12.42 5.04 4.99
C LYS A 51 11.75 3.91 5.76
N ILE A 52 12.55 2.98 6.26
CA ILE A 52 12.08 1.96 7.22
C ILE A 52 11.46 2.66 8.44
N ASN A 53 10.35 2.09 8.93
CA ASN A 53 9.49 2.63 9.98
C ASN A 53 8.78 3.96 9.65
N GLN A 54 8.75 4.35 8.38
CA GLN A 54 8.00 5.51 7.92
C GLN A 54 6.68 5.06 7.29
N ASP A 55 5.58 5.63 7.77
CA ASP A 55 4.25 5.42 7.18
C ASP A 55 4.19 6.10 5.81
N PHE A 56 3.57 5.42 4.86
CA PHE A 56 3.26 5.94 3.53
C PHE A 56 1.78 5.73 3.21
N VAL A 57 1.28 6.57 2.31
CA VAL A 57 -0.07 6.50 1.77
C VAL A 57 0.01 6.68 0.26
N ILE A 58 -0.39 5.64 -0.48
CA ILE A 58 -0.56 5.70 -1.93
C ILE A 58 -2.02 6.02 -2.21
N ILE A 59 -2.29 7.18 -2.80
CA ILE A 59 -3.60 7.60 -3.28
C ILE A 59 -3.63 7.31 -4.79
N ASN A 60 -4.36 6.26 -5.19
CA ASN A 60 -4.57 5.91 -6.58
C ASN A 60 -5.95 6.40 -7.03
N THR A 61 -5.98 7.53 -7.73
CA THR A 61 -7.21 8.22 -8.12
C THR A 61 -7.90 7.50 -9.28
N PHE A 62 -7.12 6.96 -10.22
CA PHE A 62 -7.61 6.14 -11.34
C PHE A 62 -8.37 4.91 -10.85
N ALA A 63 -7.80 4.18 -9.90
CA ALA A 63 -8.41 2.98 -9.32
C ALA A 63 -9.41 3.28 -8.18
N ASN A 64 -9.53 4.54 -7.77
CA ASN A 64 -10.30 5.02 -6.62
C ASN A 64 -10.02 4.22 -5.33
N ILE A 65 -8.75 3.92 -5.07
CA ILE A 65 -8.31 3.31 -3.82
C ILE A 65 -7.18 4.08 -3.16
N THR A 66 -7.04 3.88 -1.87
CA THR A 66 -5.93 4.38 -1.08
C THR A 66 -5.35 3.23 -0.28
N VAL A 67 -4.04 3.06 -0.37
CA VAL A 67 -3.28 2.02 0.31
C VAL A 67 -2.37 2.69 1.32
N ALA A 68 -2.53 2.38 2.60
CA ALA A 68 -1.66 2.90 3.65
C ALA A 68 -0.82 1.75 4.22
N GLY A 69 0.49 1.98 4.29
CA GLY A 69 1.45 0.97 4.73
C GLY A 69 2.68 1.58 5.39
N ILE A 70 3.59 0.70 5.75
CA ILE A 70 4.87 1.04 6.38
C ILE A 70 5.92 0.03 5.94
N PHE A 71 7.14 0.49 5.70
CA PHE A 71 8.29 -0.40 5.58
C PHE A 71 8.68 -0.89 6.97
N THR A 72 8.48 -2.18 7.25
CA THR A 72 8.93 -2.80 8.51
C THR A 72 10.40 -3.23 8.39
N ARG A 73 10.86 -3.53 7.18
CA ARG A 73 12.26 -3.83 6.80
C ARG A 73 12.54 -3.32 5.39
N ALA A 74 13.78 -3.46 4.92
CA ALA A 74 14.16 -3.06 3.56
C ALA A 74 13.40 -3.85 2.48
N ASP A 75 13.06 -5.11 2.78
CA ASP A 75 12.42 -6.07 1.90
C ASP A 75 11.00 -6.46 2.39
N GLU A 76 10.40 -5.65 3.26
CA GLU A 76 9.11 -5.96 3.88
C GLU A 76 8.24 -4.72 4.05
N ILE A 77 7.03 -4.78 3.49
CA ILE A 77 6.00 -3.76 3.59
C ILE A 77 4.78 -4.35 4.30
N LEU A 78 4.33 -3.69 5.35
CA LEU A 78 3.06 -3.99 6.02
C LEU A 78 1.97 -3.04 5.53
N ILE A 79 0.91 -3.60 4.95
CA ILE A 79 -0.32 -2.89 4.57
C ILE A 79 -1.26 -2.82 5.78
N LYS A 80 -1.34 -1.62 6.36
CA LYS A 80 -2.11 -1.31 7.57
C LYS A 80 -3.59 -1.11 7.29
N THR A 81 -3.93 -0.50 6.16
CA THR A 81 -5.32 -0.34 5.73
C THR A 81 -5.42 -0.08 4.24
N VAL A 82 -6.59 -0.39 3.67
CA VAL A 82 -6.95 -0.10 2.29
C VAL A 82 -8.36 0.46 2.29
N VAL A 83 -8.60 1.54 1.55
CA VAL A 83 -9.91 2.20 1.48
C VAL A 83 -10.24 2.63 0.05
N ASN A 84 -11.51 2.55 -0.33
CA ASN A 84 -12.05 3.04 -1.60
C ASN A 84 -12.40 4.53 -1.55
N LYS A 85 -11.46 5.37 -1.10
CA LYS A 85 -11.70 6.82 -0.96
C LYS A 85 -10.95 7.67 -1.99
N GLY A 86 -9.93 7.12 -2.66
CA GLY A 86 -9.10 7.85 -3.61
C GLY A 86 -8.66 9.20 -3.01
N GLU A 87 -8.93 10.29 -3.74
CA GLU A 87 -8.61 11.66 -3.35
C GLU A 87 -9.30 12.15 -2.06
N ASN A 88 -10.39 11.51 -1.63
CA ASN A 88 -11.12 11.89 -0.41
C ASN A 88 -10.47 11.34 0.87
N PHE A 89 -9.38 10.59 0.76
CA PHE A 89 -8.61 10.17 1.91
C PHE A 89 -7.77 11.32 2.46
N HIS A 90 -7.72 11.44 3.78
CA HIS A 90 -6.93 12.44 4.47
C HIS A 90 -5.77 11.75 5.17
N PRO A 91 -4.55 11.80 4.60
CA PRO A 91 -3.34 11.26 5.24
C PRO A 91 -3.05 11.98 6.55
N ARG A 92 -2.29 11.34 7.42
CA ARG A 92 -1.75 11.99 8.61
C ARG A 92 -0.59 12.90 8.20
N GLU A 93 -0.32 13.91 9.01
CA GLU A 93 0.72 14.92 8.74
C GLU A 93 2.12 14.32 8.50
N LYS A 94 2.40 13.16 9.08
CA LYS A 94 3.72 12.49 8.98
C LYS A 94 3.80 11.45 7.86
N ASP A 95 2.68 11.14 7.21
CA ASP A 95 2.65 10.12 6.17
C ASP A 95 3.36 10.67 4.92
N ILE A 96 4.19 9.84 4.28
CA ILE A 96 4.65 10.14 2.91
C ILE A 96 3.50 9.88 1.96
N VAL A 97 3.07 10.90 1.24
CA VAL A 97 1.92 10.82 0.33
C VAL A 97 2.41 10.65 -1.10
N ILE A 98 2.04 9.53 -1.71
CA ILE A 98 2.31 9.22 -3.11
C ILE A 98 0.97 9.29 -3.84
N LYS A 99 0.91 10.06 -4.94
CA LYS A 99 -0.31 10.23 -5.73
C LYS A 99 -0.10 9.63 -7.11
N LEU A 100 -0.94 8.66 -7.44
CA LEU A 100 -1.03 8.07 -8.77
C LEU A 100 -2.33 8.56 -9.42
N SER A 101 -2.22 9.11 -10.62
CA SER A 101 -3.30 9.74 -11.38
C SER A 101 -3.29 9.29 -12.83
#